data_AF-A0A2G6G644-F1
#
_entry.id   AF-A0A2G6G644-F1
#
_cell.length_a   1.000
_cell.length_b   1.000
_cell.length_c   1.000
_cell.angle_alpha   90.00
_cell.angle_beta   90.00
_cell.angle_gamma   90.00
#
_symmetry.space_group_name_H-M   'P 1'
#
loop_
_entity.id
_entity.type
_entity.pdbx_description
1 polymer ?
#
loop_
_entity_poly.entity_id
_entity_poly.type
_entity_poly.pdbx_seq_one_letter_code
_entity_poly.pdbx_strand_id
1 'polypeptide(L)' 'MSKIIDLHSHTVCSDGTYTVKEIIDYAHKKGLSALAISDH' A
#
# COMPACT_ATOMS: atom_id res chain seq x y z
N MET A 1 -2.03 6.98 -20.63
CA MET A 1 -1.14 6.31 -19.65
C MET A 1 -1.94 5.27 -18.89
N SER A 2 -1.35 4.09 -18.66
CA SER A 2 -1.94 3.08 -17.79
C SER A 2 -1.77 3.49 -16.33
N LYS A 3 -2.78 3.27 -15.49
CA LYS A 3 -2.71 3.51 -14.05
C LYS A 3 -2.27 2.23 -13.36
N ILE A 4 -1.24 2.32 -12.52
CA ILE A 4 -0.76 1.19 -11.69
C ILE A 4 -1.50 1.24 -10.36
N ILE A 5 -2.01 0.10 -9.91
CA ILE A 5 -2.68 -0.06 -8.62
C ILE A 5 -2.14 -1.31 -7.91
N ASP A 6 -2.16 -1.28 -6.59
CA ASP A 6 -1.88 -2.44 -5.74
C ASP A 6 -3.13 -2.73 -4.90
N LEU A 7 -3.61 -3.97 -4.96
CA LEU A 7 -4.84 -4.40 -4.30
C LEU A 7 -4.59 -5.45 -3.21
N HIS A 8 -3.33 -5.75 -2.89
CA HIS A 8 -2.98 -6.76 -1.90
C HIS A 8 -1.71 -6.35 -1.15
N SER A 9 -1.90 -5.74 0.02
CA SER A 9 -0.82 -5.21 0.84
C SER A 9 -1.18 -5.34 2.31
N HIS A 10 -0.23 -5.77 3.13
CA HIS A 10 -0.40 -5.93 4.56
C HIS A 10 0.40 -4.84 5.30
N THR A 11 -0.10 -4.44 6.47
CA THR A 11 0.53 -3.50 7.40
C THR A 11 1.08 -4.25 8.63
N VAL A 12 1.71 -3.51 9.54
CA VAL A 12 2.14 -4.04 10.85
C VAL A 12 0.98 -4.54 11.74
N CYS A 13 -0.27 -4.27 11.39
CA CYS A 13 -1.43 -4.90 12.05
C CYS A 13 -1.59 -6.39 11.67
N SER A 14 -0.87 -6.84 10.65
CA SER A 14 -0.77 -8.23 10.18
C SER A 14 0.72 -8.62 10.14
N ASP A 15 1.18 -9.27 9.07
CA ASP A 15 2.56 -9.67 8.79
C ASP A 15 3.29 -8.68 7.84
N GLY A 16 2.74 -7.48 7.65
CA GLY A 16 3.39 -6.41 6.90
C GLY A 16 4.49 -5.69 7.68
N THR A 17 5.26 -4.85 6.99
CA THR A 17 6.43 -4.15 7.55
C THR A 17 6.23 -2.66 7.78
N TYR A 18 5.28 -2.05 7.07
CA TYR A 18 4.98 -0.62 7.17
C TYR A 18 3.71 -0.38 8.00
N THR A 19 3.71 0.70 8.76
CA THR A 19 2.47 1.28 9.30
C THR A 19 1.58 1.78 8.16
N VAL A 20 0.29 2.00 8.44
CA VAL A 20 -0.66 2.57 7.48
C VAL A 20 -0.13 3.88 6.87
N LYS A 21 0.49 4.75 7.68
CA LYS A 21 1.04 6.02 7.19
C LYS A 21 2.23 5.79 6.25
N GLU A 22 3.17 4.94 6.64
CA GLU A 22 4.39 4.69 5.86
C GLU A 22 4.07 4.03 4.51
N ILE A 23 3.13 3.09 4.46
CA ILE A 23 2.76 2.43 3.19
C ILE A 23 2.03 3.38 2.24
N ILE A 24 1.20 4.30 2.77
CA ILE A 24 0.56 5.36 1.97
C ILE A 24 1.62 6.31 1.40
N ASP A 25 2.55 6.79 2.23
CA ASP A 25 3.63 7.68 1.79
C ASP A 25 4.51 6.99 0.73
N TYR A 26 4.78 5.69 0.91
CA TYR A 26 5.52 4.87 -0.05
C TYR A 26 4.76 4.68 -1.38
N ALA A 27 3.47 4.34 -1.33
CA ALA A 27 2.64 4.16 -2.51
C ALA A 27 2.52 5.46 -3.33
N HIS A 28 2.35 6.59 -2.65
CA HIS A 28 2.35 7.91 -3.28
C HIS A 28 3.70 8.21 -3.95
N LYS A 29 4.83 7.98 -3.26
CA LYS A 29 6.18 8.14 -3.82
C LYS A 29 6.43 7.24 -5.04
N LYS A 30 5.81 6.06 -5.09
CA LYS A 30 5.89 5.11 -6.22
C LYS A 30 4.93 5.42 -7.37
N GLY A 31 4.05 6.41 -7.22
CA GLY A 31 3.09 6.80 -8.25
C GLY A 31 1.94 5.82 -8.44
N LEU A 32 1.59 5.05 -7.40
CA LEU A 32 0.39 4.23 -7.44
C LEU A 32 -0.85 5.13 -7.51
N SER A 33 -1.79 4.73 -8.36
CA SER A 33 -3.09 5.41 -8.49
C SER A 33 -4.08 4.97 -7.41
N ALA A 34 -3.90 3.79 -6.84
CA ALA A 34 -4.67 3.26 -5.72
C ALA A 34 -3.86 2.20 -4.97
N LEU A 35 -4.13 2.08 -3.67
CA LEU A 35 -3.58 1.08 -2.76
C LEU A 35 -4.76 0.51 -1.94
N ALA A 36 -4.88 -0.82 -1.86
CA ALA A 36 -5.76 -1.48 -0.90
C ALA A 36 -4.94 -2.14 0.21
N ILE A 37 -5.40 -2.00 1.44
CA ILE A 37 -4.86 -2.71 2.61
C ILE A 37 -5.74 -3.94 2.85
N SER A 38 -5.12 -5.11 2.89
CA SER A 38 -5.77 -6.43 2.99
C SER A 38 -5.18 -7.24 4.13
N ASP A 39 -5.06 -6.64 5.33
CA ASP A 39 -4.62 -7.34 6.53
C ASP A 39 -5.47 -8.60 6.82
N HIS A 40 -4.89 -9.59 7.52
CA HIS A 40 -5.58 -10.82 7.97
C HIS A 40 -6.79 -10.54 8.85
#